data_AF-A0A735L0F2-F1
#
_entry.id   AF-A0A735L0F2-F1
#
_cell.length_a   1.000
_cell.length_b   1.000
_cell.length_c   1.000
_cell.angle_alpha   90.00
_cell.angle_beta   90.00
_cell.angle_gamma   90.00
#
_symmetry.space_group_name_H-M   'P 1'
#
loop_
_entity.id
_entity.type
_entity.pdbx_description
1 polymer ?
#
loop_
_entity_poly.entity_id
_entity_poly.type
_entity_poly.pdbx_seq_one_letter_code
_entity_poly.pdbx_strand_id
1 'polypeptide(L)'
;MSIATIVPANAVIGQAVNIRPMETDIVSLDDRLLQAFSGSAIATAVDKQTIANRIEDPNLVTDPKELAISQEMISDYNLYVSMVSTLTRKGVGAVETLLRS
;
A
#
# COMPACT_ATOMS: atom_id res chain seq x y z
N MET A 1 -29.72 -40.26 13.25
CA MET A 1 -29.10 -39.87 11.97
C MET A 1 -28.67 -38.42 12.09
N SER A 2 -27.39 -38.19 12.37
CA SER A 2 -26.83 -36.85 12.57
C SER A 2 -26.14 -36.44 11.28
N ILE A 3 -26.66 -35.41 10.62
CA ILE A 3 -26.09 -34.90 9.37
C ILE A 3 -24.89 -34.04 9.78
N ALA A 4 -23.69 -34.52 9.48
CA ALA A 4 -22.48 -33.71 9.61
C ALA A 4 -22.59 -32.53 8.65
N THR A 5 -22.68 -31.31 9.20
CA THR A 5 -22.53 -30.08 8.44
C THR A 5 -21.13 -30.07 7.81
N ILE A 6 -21.06 -30.32 6.51
CA ILE A 6 -19.83 -30.17 5.72
C ILE A 6 -19.60 -28.67 5.59
N VAL A 7 -18.71 -28.12 6.42
CA VAL A 7 -18.19 -26.76 6.23
C VAL A 7 -17.37 -26.77 4.94
N PRO A 8 -17.70 -25.95 3.93
CA PRO A 8 -16.93 -25.92 2.69
C PRO A 8 -15.52 -25.42 2.98
N ALA A 9 -14.52 -26.16 2.48
CA ALA A 9 -13.08 -25.91 2.67
C ALA A 9 -12.55 -24.64 1.96
N ASN A 10 -13.41 -23.65 1.70
CA ASN A 10 -13.11 -22.51 0.84
C ASN A 10 -13.24 -21.19 1.60
N ALA A 11 -12.31 -20.91 2.53
CA ALA A 11 -12.11 -19.54 3.04
C ALA A 11 -10.80 -19.31 3.81
N VAL A 12 -9.85 -20.25 3.87
CA VAL A 12 -8.49 -19.87 4.26
C VAL A 12 -7.78 -19.40 3.00
N ILE A 13 -8.03 -18.15 2.60
CA ILE A 13 -7.13 -17.45 1.67
C ILE A 13 -5.86 -17.22 2.47
N GLY A 14 -4.91 -18.16 2.38
CA GLY A 14 -3.62 -18.03 3.06
C GLY A 14 -2.90 -16.80 2.54
N GLN A 15 -2.72 -15.78 3.39
CA GLN A 15 -1.84 -14.66 3.07
C GLN A 15 -0.39 -15.14 3.19
N ALA A 16 0.33 -15.17 2.07
CA ALA A 16 1.76 -15.40 2.07
C ALA A 16 2.49 -14.07 2.31
N VAL A 17 3.36 -14.03 3.31
CA VAL A 17 4.22 -12.87 3.61
C VAL A 17 5.66 -13.22 3.29
N ASN A 18 6.33 -12.39 2.48
CA ASN A 18 7.76 -12.53 2.24
C ASN A 18 8.55 -11.97 3.44
N ILE A 19 9.37 -12.82 4.06
CA ILE A 19 10.19 -12.48 5.25
C ILE A 19 11.62 -12.07 4.92
N ARG A 20 12.00 -12.03 3.63
CA ARG A 20 13.34 -11.65 3.19
C ARG A 20 13.37 -10.18 2.82
N PRO A 21 13.91 -9.28 3.67
CA PRO A 21 14.22 -7.93 3.22
C PRO A 21 15.31 -8.01 2.14
N MET A 22 15.08 -7.38 0.99
CA MET A 22 16.11 -7.22 -0.03
C MET A 22 17.02 -6.06 0.39
N GLU A 23 18.11 -6.37 1.09
CA GLU A 23 19.18 -5.41 1.33
C GLU A 23 20.08 -5.40 0.08
N THR A 24 20.04 -4.30 -0.68
CA THR A 24 20.98 -4.03 -1.75
C THR A 24 22.01 -3.03 -1.25
N ASP A 25 23.27 -3.26 -1.60
CA ASP A 25 24.34 -2.32 -1.29
C ASP A 25 24.10 -0.99 -2.04
N ILE A 26 23.93 0.10 -1.30
CA ILE A 26 23.59 1.41 -1.87
C ILE A 26 24.89 2.15 -2.15
N VAL A 27 25.22 2.30 -3.43
CA VAL A 27 26.50 2.84 -3.88
C VAL A 27 26.44 4.37 -4.07
N SER A 28 25.25 4.94 -4.33
CA SER A 28 25.06 6.38 -4.57
C SER A 28 23.71 6.91 -4.06
N LEU A 29 23.59 8.25 -3.98
CA LEU A 29 22.32 8.92 -3.65
C LEU A 29 21.26 8.71 -4.75
N ASP A 30 21.69 8.66 -6.01
CA ASP A 30 20.80 8.40 -7.15
C ASP A 30 20.24 6.98 -7.08
N ASP A 31 21.07 5.98 -6.76
CA ASP A 31 20.62 4.60 -6.54
C ASP A 31 19.66 4.51 -5.36
N ARG A 32 19.92 5.27 -4.28
CA ARG A 32 19.02 5.33 -3.13
C ARG A 32 17.68 5.93 -3.50
N LEU A 33 17.66 6.99 -4.30
CA LEU A 33 16.44 7.63 -4.78
C LEU A 33 15.66 6.71 -5.70
N LEU A 34 16.34 6.04 -6.63
CA LEU A 34 15.73 5.08 -7.54
C LEU A 34 15.07 3.94 -6.76
N GLN A 35 15.78 3.35 -5.79
CA GLN A 35 15.23 2.29 -4.95
C GLN A 35 14.03 2.76 -4.13
N ALA A 36 14.13 3.93 -3.49
CA ALA A 36 13.03 4.48 -2.70
C ALA A 36 11.79 4.77 -3.56
N PHE A 37 12.00 5.32 -4.76
CA PHE A 37 10.92 5.58 -5.71
C PHE A 37 10.27 4.29 -6.21
N SER A 38 11.06 3.32 -6.66
CA SER A 38 10.53 2.03 -7.13
C SER A 38 9.74 1.30 -6.02
N GLY A 39 10.26 1.29 -4.79
CA GLY A 39 9.55 0.70 -3.65
C GLY A 39 8.23 1.41 -3.36
N SER A 40 8.25 2.75 -3.33
CA SER A 40 7.05 3.57 -3.11
C SER A 40 6.00 3.37 -4.22
N ALA A 41 6.43 3.30 -5.48
CA ALA A 41 5.53 3.11 -6.62
C ALA A 41 4.83 1.74 -6.58
N ILE A 42 5.58 0.67 -6.27
CA ILE A 42 5.01 -0.67 -6.13
C ILE A 42 4.04 -0.72 -4.95
N ALA A 43 4.44 -0.22 -3.78
CA ALA A 43 3.57 -0.20 -2.59
C ALA A 43 2.26 0.53 -2.86
N THR A 44 2.33 1.75 -3.40
CA THR A 44 1.16 2.57 -3.73
C THR A 44 0.24 1.88 -4.75
N ALA A 45 0.81 1.20 -5.76
CA ALA A 45 0.02 0.47 -6.74
C ALA A 45 -0.69 -0.75 -6.15
N VAL A 46 0.01 -1.51 -5.29
CA VAL A 46 -0.54 -2.67 -4.58
C VAL A 46 -1.66 -2.23 -3.63
N ASP A 47 -1.47 -1.17 -2.85
CA ASP A 47 -2.47 -0.65 -1.92
C ASP A 47 -3.74 -0.22 -2.67
N LYS A 48 -3.57 0.54 -3.76
CA LYS A 48 -4.70 0.96 -4.59
C LYS A 48 -5.46 -0.23 -5.17
N GLN A 49 -4.76 -1.23 -5.69
CA GLN A 49 -5.41 -2.43 -6.25
C GLN A 49 -6.11 -3.24 -5.16
N THR A 50 -5.50 -3.33 -3.97
CA THR A 50 -6.10 -4.04 -2.82
C THR A 50 -7.39 -3.36 -2.39
N ILE A 51 -7.40 -2.04 -2.28
CA ILE A 51 -8.61 -1.26 -1.98
C ILE A 51 -9.66 -1.47 -3.07
N ALA A 52 -9.28 -1.40 -4.35
CA ALA A 52 -10.21 -1.61 -5.47
C ALA A 52 -10.86 -3.01 -5.43
N ASN A 53 -10.04 -4.06 -5.27
CA ASN A 53 -10.53 -5.44 -5.17
C ASN A 53 -11.50 -5.63 -3.99
N ARG A 54 -11.24 -4.96 -2.85
CA ARG A 54 -12.13 -5.03 -1.69
C ARG A 54 -13.47 -4.34 -1.92
N ILE A 55 -13.49 -3.24 -2.68
CA ILE A 55 -14.71 -2.54 -3.05
C ILE A 55 -15.51 -3.35 -4.08
N GLU A 56 -14.82 -4.08 -4.96
CA GLU A 56 -15.45 -4.91 -5.99
C GLU A 56 -16.02 -6.23 -5.43
N ASP A 57 -15.53 -6.72 -4.29
CA ASP A 57 -16.05 -7.92 -3.62
C ASP A 57 -17.33 -7.61 -2.80
N PRO A 58 -18.51 -8.10 -3.22
CA PRO A 58 -19.77 -7.87 -2.52
C PRO A 58 -19.79 -8.35 -1.07
N ASN A 59 -18.97 -9.35 -0.72
CA ASN A 59 -18.92 -9.90 0.62
C ASN A 59 -18.16 -8.99 1.60
N LEU A 60 -17.24 -8.17 1.09
CA LEU A 60 -16.41 -7.27 1.90
C LEU A 60 -17.03 -5.88 2.06
N VAL A 61 -17.97 -5.51 1.19
CA VAL A 61 -18.68 -4.22 1.26
C VAL A 61 -20.01 -4.28 2.02
N THR A 62 -20.43 -5.46 2.48
CA THR A 62 -21.68 -5.66 3.22
C THR A 62 -21.49 -5.88 4.72
N ASP A 63 -20.26 -6.20 5.17
CA ASP A 63 -19.91 -6.30 6.58
C ASP A 63 -19.39 -4.94 7.11
N PRO A 64 -20.04 -4.33 8.12
CA PRO A 64 -19.59 -3.08 8.74
C PRO A 64 -18.14 -3.12 9.26
N LYS A 65 -17.65 -4.27 9.72
CA LYS A 65 -16.28 -4.42 10.18
C LYS A 65 -15.28 -4.33 9.02
N GLU A 66 -15.57 -5.00 7.90
CA GLU A 66 -14.74 -4.96 6.70
C GLU A 66 -14.76 -3.59 6.02
N LEU A 67 -15.87 -2.86 6.14
CA LEU A 67 -15.98 -1.46 5.72
C LEU A 67 -15.07 -0.53 6.54
N ALA A 68 -15.02 -0.71 7.87
CA ALA A 68 -14.13 0.08 8.72
C ALA A 68 -12.64 -0.14 8.35
N ILE A 69 -12.25 -1.39 8.12
CA ILE A 69 -10.89 -1.73 7.65
C ILE A 69 -10.61 -1.09 6.28
N SER A 70 -11.56 -1.14 5.36
CA SER A 70 -11.42 -0.53 4.04
C SER A 70 -11.28 1.00 4.13
N GLN A 71 -12.00 1.64 5.04
CA GLN A 71 -11.90 3.08 5.29
C GLN A 71 -10.54 3.48 5.86
N GLU A 72 -9.98 2.68 6.77
CA GLU A 72 -8.63 2.88 7.31
C GLU A 72 -7.59 2.81 6.19
N MET A 73 -7.61 1.75 5.37
CA MET A 73 -6.69 1.63 4.23
C MET A 73 -6.80 2.80 3.23
N ILE A 74 -8.01 3.29 2.95
CA ILE A 74 -8.21 4.47 2.09
C ILE A 74 -7.59 5.72 2.73
N SER A 75 -7.78 5.89 4.04
CA SER A 75 -7.21 7.02 4.79
C SER A 75 -5.69 7.01 4.76
N ASP A 76 -5.09 5.86 5.04
CA ASP A 76 -3.63 5.69 5.05
C ASP A 76 -3.02 5.93 3.66
N TYR A 77 -3.64 5.39 2.61
CA TYR A 77 -3.23 5.65 1.22
C TYR A 77 -3.25 7.15 0.91
N ASN A 78 -4.33 7.86 1.27
CA ASN A 78 -4.45 9.29 1.01
C ASN A 78 -3.39 10.10 1.77
N LEU A 79 -3.20 9.80 3.07
CA LEU A 79 -2.19 10.45 3.89
C LEU A 79 -0.78 10.23 3.32
N TYR A 80 -0.46 9.00 2.93
CA TYR A 80 0.83 8.66 2.35
C TYR A 80 1.12 9.45 1.07
N VAL A 81 0.23 9.37 0.08
CA VAL A 81 0.42 10.04 -1.23
C VAL A 81 0.48 11.56 -1.08
N SER A 82 -0.40 12.14 -0.25
CA SER A 82 -0.42 13.59 -0.02
C SER A 82 0.84 14.09 0.69
N MET A 83 1.37 13.32 1.65
CA MET A 83 2.61 13.64 2.35
C MET A 83 3.80 13.59 1.38
N VAL A 84 3.94 12.53 0.59
CA VAL A 84 5.02 12.40 -0.40
C VAL A 84 4.97 13.55 -1.41
N SER A 85 3.79 13.87 -1.93
CA SER A 85 3.59 14.99 -2.87
C SER A 85 3.99 16.33 -2.24
N THR A 86 3.56 16.58 -1.00
CA THR A 86 3.85 17.82 -0.27
C THR A 86 5.35 17.97 0.01
N LEU A 87 6.00 16.90 0.50
CA LEU A 87 7.43 16.92 0.80
C LEU A 87 8.26 17.09 -0.47
N THR A 88 7.91 16.39 -1.56
CA THR A 88 8.58 16.54 -2.86
C THR A 88 8.49 17.97 -3.36
N ARG A 89 7.29 18.57 -3.35
CA ARG A 89 7.08 19.95 -3.77
C ARG A 89 7.88 20.95 -2.93
N LYS A 90 7.91 20.78 -1.61
CA LYS A 90 8.69 21.64 -0.70
C LYS A 90 10.19 21.47 -0.89
N GLY A 91 10.66 20.25 -1.11
CA GLY A 91 12.07 19.95 -1.38
C GLY A 91 12.56 20.61 -2.66
N VAL A 92 11.84 20.42 -3.78
CA VAL A 92 12.17 21.08 -5.06
C VAL A 92 12.12 22.61 -4.92
N GLY A 93 11.09 23.15 -4.25
CA GLY A 93 10.99 24.60 -4.02
C GLY A 93 12.16 25.20 -3.21
N ALA A 94 12.72 24.44 -2.26
CA ALA A 94 13.92 24.85 -1.54
C ALA A 94 15.15 24.90 -2.46
N VAL A 95 15.33 23.89 -3.32
CA VAL A 95 16.41 23.86 -4.32
C VAL A 95 16.29 25.03 -5.30
N GLU A 96 15.09 25.27 -5.83
CA GLU A 96 14.82 26.38 -6.74
C GLU A 96 15.11 27.74 -6.10
N THR A 97 14.80 27.90 -4.81
CA THR A 97 15.09 29.13 -4.06
C THR A 97 16.61 29.37 -3.98
N LEU A 98 17.38 28.33 -3.63
CA LEU A 98 18.84 28.41 -3.52
C LEU A 98 19.54 28.65 -4.87
N LEU A 99 18.97 28.18 -5.98
CA LEU A 99 19.54 28.38 -7.32
C LEU A 99 19.26 29.77 -7.91
N ARG A 100 18.26 30.48 -7.40
CA ARG A 100 17.85 31.81 -7.88
C ARG A 100 18.43 32.97 -7.06
N SER A 101 18.87 32.69 -5.84
CA SER A 101 19.60 33.62 -4.97
C SER A 101 21.08 33.67 -5.33
#